data_AF-A0A932L7X4-F1
#
_entry.id   AF-A0A932L7X4-F1
#
_cell.length_a   1.000
_cell.length_b   1.000
_cell.length_c   1.000
_cell.angle_alpha   90.00
_cell.angle_beta   90.00
_cell.angle_gamma   90.00
#
_symmetry.space_group_name_H-M   'P 1'
#
loop_
_entity.id
_entity.type
_entity.pdbx_description
1 polymer ?
#
loop_
_entity_poly.entity_id
_entity_poly.type
_entity_poly.pdbx_seq_one_letter_code
_entity_poly.pdbx_strand_id
1 'polypeptide(L)'
;MSSVRAFRQKLSAISRLWEQEDYDSALAKVEELLKTWPGNSHLHVLWASLVQLQQKSTHELDEAKQALHRAIELDSDSPEAAIELGHFLDAVEDNPDAAVNAYSEGIAAAHHLLIDGLIGQAKAFLQLNRREDALHCLSEVIQLLPFASASDGVIDTQSKSPLTSQLDELLSDVFASRSA
;
A
#
# COMPACT_ATOMS: atom_id res chain seq x y z
N MET A 1 0.23 -1.51 30.27
CA MET A 1 1.17 -0.86 29.33
C MET A 1 0.46 -0.73 28.00
N SER A 2 0.49 0.43 27.31
CA SER A 2 -0.34 0.61 26.10
C SER A 2 0.03 -0.43 25.03
N SER A 3 -0.98 -1.13 24.51
CA SER A 3 -0.82 -2.21 23.51
C SER A 3 0.00 -1.74 22.30
N VAL A 4 -0.14 -0.48 21.92
CA VAL A 4 0.58 0.16 20.81
C VAL A 4 2.09 0.24 21.04
N ARG A 5 2.55 0.57 22.26
CA ARG A 5 4.00 0.66 22.55
C ARG A 5 4.65 -0.72 22.50
N ALA A 6 3.97 -1.72 23.07
CA ALA A 6 4.42 -3.11 23.02
C ALA A 6 4.45 -3.63 21.57
N PHE A 7 3.45 -3.30 20.75
CA PHE A 7 3.41 -3.66 19.33
C PHE A 7 4.61 -3.09 18.56
N ARG A 8 4.86 -1.78 18.68
CA ARG A 8 6.02 -1.13 18.02
C ARG A 8 7.35 -1.75 18.44
N GLN A 9 7.50 -2.07 19.72
CA GLN A 9 8.71 -2.72 20.23
C GLN A 9 8.88 -4.12 19.61
N LYS A 10 7.80 -4.90 19.49
CA LYS A 10 7.85 -6.22 18.84
C LYS A 10 8.19 -6.10 17.35
N LEU A 11 7.59 -5.15 16.63
CA LEU A 11 7.95 -4.87 15.22
C LEU A 11 9.42 -4.47 15.07
N SER A 12 9.94 -3.58 15.93
CA SER A 12 11.38 -3.23 15.89
C SER A 12 12.30 -4.43 16.13
N ALA A 13 11.85 -5.39 16.94
CA ALA A 13 12.61 -6.61 17.18
C ALA A 13 12.59 -7.54 15.97
N ILE A 14 11.46 -7.64 15.26
CA ILE A 14 11.36 -8.37 13.99
C ILE A 14 12.28 -7.75 12.94
N SER A 15 12.24 -6.41 12.77
CA SER A 15 13.12 -5.69 11.84
C SER A 15 14.60 -5.95 12.13
N ARG A 16 15.01 -5.93 13.40
CA ARG A 16 16.40 -6.23 13.77
C ARG A 16 16.80 -7.68 13.44
N LEU A 17 15.91 -8.64 13.66
CA LEU A 17 16.20 -10.05 13.34
C LEU A 17 16.29 -10.26 11.84
N TRP A 18 15.45 -9.57 11.07
CA TRP A 18 15.53 -9.54 9.62
C TRP A 18 16.88 -9.03 9.13
N GLU A 19 17.36 -7.91 9.67
CA GLU A 19 18.69 -7.35 9.37
C GLU A 19 19.85 -8.31 9.72
N GLN A 20 19.61 -9.23 10.65
CA GLN A 20 20.56 -10.26 11.09
C GLN A 20 20.42 -11.56 10.29
N GLU A 21 19.50 -11.63 9.33
CA GLU A 21 19.13 -12.83 8.56
C GLU A 21 18.64 -13.99 9.46
N ASP A 22 18.24 -13.69 10.69
CA ASP A 22 17.64 -14.65 11.62
C ASP A 22 16.12 -14.74 11.36
N TYR A 23 15.79 -15.27 10.18
CA TYR A 23 14.42 -15.36 9.68
C TYR A 23 13.55 -16.30 10.52
N ASP A 24 14.12 -17.34 11.11
CA ASP A 24 13.40 -18.27 11.99
C ASP A 24 12.90 -17.57 13.26
N SER A 25 13.79 -16.80 13.91
CA SER A 25 13.41 -16.03 15.10
C SER A 25 12.46 -14.88 14.76
N ALA A 26 12.62 -14.27 13.59
CA ALA A 26 11.72 -13.24 13.10
C ALA A 26 10.31 -13.81 12.87
N LEU A 27 10.21 -14.98 12.22
CA LEU A 27 8.95 -15.66 11.91
C LEU A 27 8.19 -16.00 13.19
N ALA A 28 8.87 -16.61 14.17
CA ALA A 28 8.26 -16.94 15.46
C ALA A 28 7.66 -15.71 16.17
N LYS A 29 8.31 -14.54 16.06
CA LYS A 29 7.76 -13.28 16.60
C LYS A 29 6.56 -12.77 15.81
N VAL A 30 6.57 -12.88 14.48
CA VAL A 30 5.41 -12.51 13.65
C VAL A 30 4.22 -13.40 13.98
N GLU A 31 4.41 -14.71 14.17
CA GLU A 31 3.34 -15.63 14.57
C GLU A 31 2.74 -15.29 15.95
N GLU A 32 3.56 -14.89 16.92
CA GLU A 32 3.05 -14.37 18.20
C GLU A 32 2.19 -13.12 18.01
N LEU A 33 2.58 -12.22 17.09
CA LEU A 33 1.82 -11.02 16.79
C LEU A 33 0.50 -11.37 16.10
N LEU A 34 0.50 -12.29 15.15
CA LEU A 34 -0.70 -12.75 14.45
C LEU A 34 -1.73 -13.40 15.37
N LYS A 35 -1.29 -14.10 16.43
CA LYS A 35 -2.21 -14.61 17.47
C LYS A 35 -2.97 -13.49 18.19
N THR A 36 -2.35 -12.32 18.32
CA THR A 36 -2.95 -11.16 19.00
C THR A 36 -3.72 -10.27 18.03
N TRP A 37 -3.24 -10.17 16.79
CA TRP A 37 -3.79 -9.30 15.74
C TRP A 37 -3.95 -10.06 14.41
N PRO A 38 -4.88 -11.02 14.34
CA PRO A 38 -5.04 -11.87 13.15
C PRO A 38 -5.56 -11.11 11.92
N GLY A 39 -6.10 -9.91 12.11
CA GLY A 39 -6.61 -9.05 11.03
C GLY A 39 -5.63 -7.96 10.58
N ASN A 40 -4.35 -8.04 10.93
CA ASN A 40 -3.35 -7.07 10.49
C ASN A 40 -2.72 -7.53 9.17
N SER A 41 -3.03 -6.85 8.07
CA SER A 41 -2.53 -7.14 6.72
C SER A 41 -1.00 -7.22 6.66
N HIS A 42 -0.32 -6.21 7.20
CA HIS A 42 1.15 -6.13 7.23
C HIS A 42 1.81 -7.32 7.93
N LEU A 43 1.21 -7.88 8.98
CA LEU A 43 1.74 -9.08 9.63
C LEU A 43 1.64 -10.32 8.75
N HIS A 44 0.60 -10.45 7.93
CA HIS A 44 0.47 -11.55 6.96
C HIS A 44 1.51 -11.41 5.85
N VAL A 45 1.77 -10.19 5.38
CA VAL A 45 2.86 -9.92 4.43
C VAL A 45 4.21 -10.32 5.02
N LEU A 46 4.56 -9.79 6.20
CA LEU A 46 5.82 -10.13 6.86
C LEU A 46 5.99 -11.63 7.08
N TRP A 47 4.90 -12.33 7.46
CA TRP A 47 4.93 -13.77 7.63
C TRP A 47 5.25 -14.49 6.32
N ALA A 48 4.56 -14.13 5.22
CA ALA A 48 4.78 -14.73 3.91
C ALA A 48 6.20 -14.47 3.39
N SER A 49 6.72 -13.26 3.52
CA SER A 49 8.08 -12.94 3.09
C SER A 49 9.13 -13.68 3.93
N LEU A 50 8.91 -13.85 5.23
CA LEU A 50 9.81 -14.63 6.10
C LEU A 50 9.82 -16.13 5.76
N VAL A 51 8.64 -16.72 5.47
CA VAL A 51 8.55 -18.13 5.03
C VAL A 51 9.38 -18.37 3.76
N GLN A 52 9.34 -17.44 2.81
CA GLN A 52 10.13 -17.53 1.57
C GLN A 52 11.66 -17.46 1.82
N LEU A 53 12.09 -16.78 2.88
CA LEU A 53 13.50 -16.54 3.19
C LEU A 53 14.11 -17.62 4.11
N GLN A 54 13.31 -18.53 4.65
CA GLN A 54 13.84 -19.60 5.50
C GLN A 54 14.74 -20.55 4.71
N GLN A 55 15.96 -20.79 5.20
CA GLN A 55 16.85 -21.81 4.62
C GLN A 55 16.29 -23.23 4.77
N LYS A 56 15.52 -23.45 5.84
CA LYS A 56 14.82 -24.70 6.13
C LYS A 56 13.38 -24.38 6.46
N SER A 57 12.55 -24.34 5.44
CA SER A 57 11.15 -23.99 5.60
C SER A 57 10.44 -25.01 6.49
N THR A 58 9.73 -24.52 7.51
CA THR A 58 8.76 -25.30 8.29
C THR A 58 7.35 -25.18 7.73
N HIS A 59 7.16 -24.29 6.77
CA HIS A 59 5.89 -23.96 6.13
C HIS A 59 5.94 -24.24 4.64
N GLU A 60 4.80 -24.62 4.09
CA GLU A 60 4.67 -24.80 2.65
C GLU A 60 4.57 -23.43 1.98
N LEU A 61 5.17 -23.29 0.79
CA LEU A 61 5.14 -22.03 0.04
C LEU A 61 3.71 -21.62 -0.35
N ASP A 62 2.81 -22.59 -0.52
CA ASP A 62 1.38 -22.33 -0.73
C ASP A 62 0.72 -21.60 0.45
N GLU A 63 1.19 -21.82 1.69
CA GLU A 63 0.68 -21.09 2.86
C GLU A 63 1.11 -19.61 2.79
N ALA A 64 2.34 -19.33 2.32
CA ALA A 64 2.84 -17.97 2.12
C ALA A 64 1.98 -17.21 1.10
N LYS A 65 1.65 -17.86 -0.02
CA LYS A 65 0.74 -17.29 -1.03
C LYS A 65 -0.65 -17.02 -0.46
N GLN A 66 -1.21 -17.93 0.33
CA GLN A 66 -2.50 -17.73 1.00
C GLN A 66 -2.47 -16.57 1.98
N ALA A 67 -1.38 -16.39 2.73
CA ALA A 67 -1.20 -15.25 3.62
C ALA A 67 -1.15 -13.92 2.85
N LEU A 68 -0.50 -13.88 1.67
CA LEU A 68 -0.50 -12.68 0.81
C LEU A 68 -1.91 -12.36 0.29
N HIS A 69 -2.66 -13.35 -0.18
CA HIS A 69 -4.06 -13.15 -0.54
C HIS A 69 -4.89 -12.65 0.65
N ARG A 70 -4.67 -13.21 1.85
CA ARG A 70 -5.35 -12.76 3.06
C ARG A 70 -5.00 -11.32 3.42
N ALA A 71 -3.76 -10.90 3.20
CA ALA A 71 -3.34 -9.51 3.40
C ALA A 71 -4.07 -8.55 2.45
N ILE A 72 -4.22 -8.92 1.18
CA ILE A 72 -5.00 -8.16 0.17
C ILE A 72 -6.47 -8.06 0.59
N GLU A 73 -7.08 -9.15 1.07
CA GLU A 73 -8.47 -9.13 1.56
C GLU A 73 -8.67 -8.25 2.80
N LEU A 74 -7.65 -8.17 3.66
CA LEU A 74 -7.69 -7.37 4.88
C LEU A 74 -7.50 -5.87 4.60
N ASP A 75 -6.75 -5.54 3.55
CA ASP A 75 -6.38 -4.17 3.20
C ASP A 75 -6.11 -4.07 1.69
N SER A 76 -7.18 -3.91 0.91
CA SER A 76 -7.11 -3.80 -0.55
C SER A 76 -6.46 -2.51 -1.04
N ASP A 77 -6.40 -1.50 -0.17
CA ASP A 77 -5.87 -0.18 -0.50
C ASP A 77 -4.36 -0.08 -0.22
N SER A 78 -3.79 -1.08 0.46
CA SER A 78 -2.35 -1.18 0.66
C SER A 78 -1.66 -1.85 -0.53
N PRO A 79 -0.65 -1.20 -1.15
CA PRO A 79 0.08 -1.78 -2.27
C PRO A 79 0.98 -2.95 -1.87
N GLU A 80 1.33 -3.06 -0.57
CA GLU A 80 2.39 -3.92 -0.07
C GLU A 80 2.13 -5.41 -0.38
N ALA A 81 0.92 -5.90 -0.08
CA ALA A 81 0.59 -7.31 -0.24
C ALA A 81 0.54 -7.75 -1.71
N ALA A 82 0.03 -6.88 -2.60
CA ALA A 82 -0.01 -7.15 -4.03
C ALA A 82 1.39 -7.14 -4.66
N ILE A 83 2.27 -6.23 -4.23
CA ILE A 83 3.68 -6.21 -4.64
C ILE A 83 4.41 -7.49 -4.19
N GLU A 84 4.25 -7.89 -2.93
CA GLU A 84 4.86 -9.11 -2.40
C GLU A 84 4.28 -10.38 -3.05
N LEU A 85 3.00 -10.38 -3.41
CA LEU A 85 2.42 -11.44 -4.24
C LEU A 85 3.06 -11.48 -5.63
N GLY A 86 3.32 -10.33 -6.26
CA GLY A 86 4.08 -10.26 -7.50
C GLY A 86 5.46 -10.88 -7.37
N HIS A 87 6.19 -10.54 -6.29
CA HIS A 87 7.51 -11.13 -6.01
C HIS A 87 7.44 -12.65 -5.83
N PHE A 88 6.44 -13.14 -5.09
CA PHE A 88 6.22 -14.57 -4.92
C PHE A 88 5.94 -15.27 -6.26
N LEU A 89 5.03 -14.73 -7.07
CA LEU A 89 4.64 -15.34 -8.35
C LEU A 89 5.80 -15.39 -9.35
N ASP A 90 6.66 -14.36 -9.36
CA ASP A 90 7.84 -14.31 -10.21
C ASP A 90 8.95 -15.25 -9.71
N ALA A 91 9.35 -15.13 -8.45
CA ALA A 91 10.54 -15.80 -7.94
C ALA A 91 10.29 -17.25 -7.48
N VAL A 92 9.08 -17.56 -7.00
CA VAL A 92 8.74 -18.86 -6.42
C VAL A 92 7.97 -19.75 -7.40
N GLU A 93 7.00 -19.17 -8.13
CA GLU A 93 6.18 -19.94 -9.09
C GLU A 93 6.70 -19.88 -10.53
N ASP A 94 7.71 -19.05 -10.83
CA ASP A 94 8.22 -18.82 -12.20
C ASP A 94 7.08 -18.45 -13.18
N ASN A 95 6.14 -17.63 -12.69
CA ASN A 95 4.92 -17.24 -13.39
C ASN A 95 4.87 -15.72 -13.60
N PRO A 96 5.65 -15.20 -14.56
CA PRO A 96 5.76 -13.75 -14.79
C PRO A 96 4.44 -13.13 -15.26
N ASP A 97 3.59 -13.87 -15.97
CA ASP A 97 2.27 -13.37 -16.40
C ASP A 97 1.36 -13.08 -15.20
N ALA A 98 1.34 -13.97 -14.21
CA ALA A 98 0.59 -13.74 -12.98
C ALA A 98 1.24 -12.63 -12.13
N ALA A 99 2.57 -12.58 -12.08
CA ALA A 99 3.31 -11.54 -11.37
C ALA A 99 3.00 -10.14 -11.91
N VAL A 100 2.94 -9.96 -13.24
CA VAL A 100 2.57 -8.69 -13.88
C VAL A 100 1.21 -8.19 -13.42
N ASN A 101 0.23 -9.08 -13.27
CA ASN A 101 -1.10 -8.71 -12.77
C ASN A 101 -1.03 -8.25 -11.31
N ALA A 102 -0.38 -9.01 -10.44
CA ALA A 102 -0.23 -8.67 -9.02
C ALA A 102 0.54 -7.35 -8.82
N TYR A 103 1.61 -7.12 -9.58
CA TYR A 103 2.32 -5.84 -9.58
C TYR A 103 1.45 -4.69 -10.08
N SER A 104 0.62 -4.92 -11.10
CA SER A 104 -0.29 -3.89 -11.61
C SER A 104 -1.33 -3.48 -10.58
N GLU A 105 -1.86 -4.43 -9.80
CA GLU A 105 -2.74 -4.15 -8.66
C GLU A 105 -2.01 -3.32 -7.58
N GLY A 106 -0.79 -3.71 -7.22
CA GLY A 106 0.04 -2.95 -6.27
C GLY A 106 0.36 -1.54 -6.74
N ILE A 107 0.66 -1.35 -8.03
CA ILE A 107 0.89 -0.04 -8.64
C ILE A 107 -0.36 0.82 -8.58
N ALA A 108 -1.54 0.26 -8.87
CA ALA A 108 -2.81 0.98 -8.79
C ALA A 108 -3.10 1.46 -7.36
N ALA A 109 -2.94 0.58 -6.36
CA ALA A 109 -3.09 0.93 -4.95
C ALA A 109 -2.08 2.01 -4.50
N ALA A 110 -0.82 1.91 -4.95
CA ALA A 110 0.20 2.91 -4.64
C ALA A 110 -0.13 4.28 -5.24
N HIS A 111 -0.66 4.32 -6.46
CA HIS A 111 -1.11 5.58 -7.07
C HIS A 111 -2.31 6.18 -6.32
N HIS A 112 -3.26 5.36 -5.88
CA HIS A 112 -4.38 5.84 -5.06
C HIS A 112 -3.87 6.50 -3.77
N LEU A 113 -2.98 5.82 -3.04
CA LEU A 113 -2.37 6.35 -1.81
C LEU A 113 -1.59 7.64 -2.05
N LEU A 114 -0.86 7.74 -3.17
CA LEU A 114 -0.12 8.95 -3.54
C LEU A 114 -1.06 10.11 -3.88
N ILE A 115 -2.15 9.86 -4.62
CA ILE A 115 -3.16 10.86 -4.95
C ILE A 115 -3.78 11.43 -3.66
N ASP A 116 -4.17 10.57 -2.72
CA ASP A 116 -4.73 10.98 -1.43
C ASP A 116 -3.76 11.89 -0.65
N GLY A 117 -2.47 11.51 -0.64
CA GLY A 117 -1.40 12.29 -0.03
C GLY A 117 -1.23 13.67 -0.67
N LEU A 118 -1.19 13.73 -2.01
CA LEU A 118 -1.06 14.98 -2.77
C LEU A 118 -2.27 15.90 -2.56
N ILE A 119 -3.49 15.35 -2.46
CA ILE A 119 -4.69 16.13 -2.15
C ILE A 119 -4.61 16.70 -0.73
N GLY A 120 -4.21 15.89 0.25
CA GLY A 120 -3.98 16.36 1.63
C GLY A 120 -2.95 17.48 1.69
N GLN A 121 -1.85 17.34 0.94
CA GLN A 121 -0.79 18.34 0.84
C GLN A 121 -1.28 19.63 0.17
N ALA A 122 -2.03 19.53 -0.93
CA ALA A 122 -2.62 20.68 -1.60
C ALA A 122 -3.54 21.48 -0.66
N LYS A 123 -4.41 20.80 0.10
CA LYS A 123 -5.27 21.42 1.12
C LYS A 123 -4.46 22.15 2.18
N ALA A 124 -3.39 21.54 2.68
CA ALA A 124 -2.51 22.16 3.66
C ALA A 124 -1.81 23.41 3.07
N PHE A 125 -1.35 23.36 1.82
CA PHE A 125 -0.77 24.51 1.14
C PHE A 125 -1.77 25.65 0.91
N LEU A 126 -3.02 25.33 0.58
CA LEU A 126 -4.10 26.34 0.49
C LEU A 126 -4.34 27.04 1.84
N GLN A 127 -4.35 26.31 2.95
CA GLN A 127 -4.47 26.89 4.30
C GLN A 127 -3.29 27.82 4.65
N LEU A 128 -2.09 27.52 4.13
CA LEU A 128 -0.89 28.35 4.27
C LEU A 128 -0.83 29.50 3.23
N ASN A 129 -1.86 29.67 2.39
CA ASN A 129 -1.90 30.58 1.26
C ASN A 129 -0.74 30.38 0.24
N ARG A 130 -0.17 29.17 0.19
CA ARG A 130 0.90 28.73 -0.72
C ARG A 130 0.30 28.12 -1.98
N ARG A 131 -0.34 28.95 -2.80
CA ARG A 131 -1.16 28.50 -3.95
C ARG A 131 -0.36 27.82 -5.07
N GLU A 132 0.86 28.28 -5.33
CA GLU A 132 1.72 27.69 -6.36
C GLU A 132 2.13 26.27 -6.00
N ASP A 133 2.44 26.03 -4.72
CA ASP A 133 2.73 24.69 -4.22
C ASP A 133 1.48 23.78 -4.28
N ALA A 134 0.31 24.33 -3.93
CA ALA A 134 -0.95 23.60 -4.06
C ALA A 134 -1.23 23.20 -5.53
N LEU A 135 -0.99 24.11 -6.48
CA LEU A 135 -1.11 23.82 -7.91
C LEU A 135 -0.17 22.72 -8.36
N HIS A 136 1.05 22.68 -7.84
CA HIS A 136 2.00 21.62 -8.17
C HIS A 136 1.44 20.25 -7.76
N CYS A 137 0.98 20.12 -6.51
CA CYS A 137 0.36 18.88 -6.03
C CYS A 137 -0.85 18.47 -6.89
N LEU A 138 -1.75 19.41 -7.21
CA LEU A 138 -2.94 19.11 -8.03
C LEU A 138 -2.56 18.73 -9.47
N SER A 139 -1.47 19.27 -10.01
CA SER A 139 -0.97 18.89 -11.34
C SER A 139 -0.47 17.45 -11.37
N GLU A 140 0.20 17.00 -10.30
CA GLU A 140 0.65 15.62 -10.16
C GLU A 140 -0.55 14.67 -10.04
N VAL A 141 -1.58 15.03 -9.26
CA VAL A 141 -2.83 14.25 -9.17
C VAL A 141 -3.42 14.00 -10.56
N ILE A 142 -3.54 15.04 -11.39
CA ILE A 142 -4.09 14.93 -12.75
C ILE A 142 -3.29 13.94 -13.61
N GLN A 143 -1.96 13.91 -13.46
CA GLN A 143 -1.09 12.99 -14.21
C GLN A 143 -1.24 11.55 -13.75
N LEU A 144 -1.60 11.31 -12.49
CA LEU A 144 -1.73 9.98 -11.89
C LEU A 144 -3.12 9.36 -12.10
N LEU A 145 -4.17 10.16 -12.33
CA LEU A 145 -5.55 9.69 -12.52
C LEU A 145 -5.71 8.53 -13.53
N PRO A 146 -5.06 8.52 -14.71
CA PRO A 146 -5.22 7.43 -15.68
C PRO A 146 -4.73 6.07 -15.17
N PHE A 147 -3.85 6.05 -14.17
CA PHE A 147 -3.26 4.83 -13.64
C PHE A 147 -3.98 4.32 -12.39
N ALA A 148 -4.78 5.16 -11.73
CA ALA A 148 -5.57 4.78 -10.57
C ALA A 148 -6.84 3.98 -10.94
N SER A 149 -7.32 4.10 -12.18
CA SER A 149 -8.52 3.41 -12.68
C SER A 149 -8.23 2.20 -13.57
N ALA A 150 -6.95 1.90 -13.84
CA ALA A 150 -6.56 0.88 -14.82
C ALA A 150 -6.85 -0.57 -14.37
N SER A 151 -7.20 -0.81 -13.10
CA SER A 151 -7.68 -2.12 -12.61
C SER A 151 -9.16 -2.37 -12.91
N ASP A 152 -9.96 -1.32 -13.16
CA ASP A 152 -11.37 -1.44 -13.51
C ASP A 152 -11.53 -1.23 -15.02
N GLY A 153 -11.72 -2.32 -15.76
CA GLY A 153 -12.07 -2.33 -17.19
C GLY A 153 -13.43 -1.68 -17.54
N VAL A 154 -13.97 -0.81 -16.68
CA VAL A 154 -15.20 -0.05 -16.91
C VAL A 154 -15.00 1.38 -16.41
N ILE A 155 -14.41 2.22 -17.26
CA ILE A 155 -14.51 3.66 -17.07
C ILE A 155 -15.96 4.05 -17.37
N ASP A 156 -16.80 4.11 -16.34
CA ASP A 156 -18.07 4.83 -16.46
C ASP A 156 -17.77 6.32 -16.60
N THR A 157 -17.55 6.73 -17.84
CA THR A 157 -17.27 8.12 -18.25
C THR A 157 -18.42 9.09 -17.97
N GLN A 158 -19.56 8.62 -17.42
CA GLN A 158 -20.74 9.45 -17.17
C GLN A 158 -21.00 9.76 -15.69
N SER A 159 -20.26 9.17 -14.75
CA SER A 159 -20.31 9.52 -13.33
C SER A 159 -19.04 10.27 -12.95
N LYS A 160 -19.13 11.58 -12.64
CA LYS A 160 -18.00 12.31 -12.05
C LYS A 160 -17.63 11.60 -10.76
N SER A 161 -16.48 10.93 -10.73
CA SER A 161 -16.00 10.28 -9.52
C SER A 161 -15.89 11.32 -8.39
N PRO A 162 -16.09 10.93 -7.12
CA PRO A 162 -15.92 11.83 -5.97
C PRO A 162 -14.59 12.60 -6.02
N LEU A 163 -13.54 11.95 -6.52
CA LEU A 163 -12.21 12.51 -6.73
C LEU A 163 -12.20 13.66 -7.76
N THR A 164 -12.88 13.52 -8.90
CA THR A 164 -12.97 14.60 -9.91
C THR A 164 -13.70 15.83 -9.38
N SER A 165 -14.77 15.64 -8.59
CA SER A 165 -15.50 16.75 -7.98
C SER A 165 -14.65 17.47 -6.92
N GLN A 166 -13.91 16.72 -6.12
CA GLN A 166 -12.98 17.27 -5.14
C GLN A 166 -11.83 18.04 -5.79
N LEU A 167 -11.32 17.56 -6.93
CA LEU A 167 -10.28 18.23 -7.69
C LEU A 167 -10.77 19.58 -8.26
N ASP A 168 -11.98 19.60 -8.83
CA ASP A 168 -12.61 20.82 -9.35
C ASP A 168 -12.75 21.91 -8.26
N GLU A 169 -13.16 21.51 -7.05
CA GLU A 169 -13.28 22.41 -5.89
C GLU A 169 -11.92 23.01 -5.49
N LEU A 170 -10.89 22.17 -5.35
CA LEU A 170 -9.54 22.61 -4.97
C LEU A 170 -8.92 23.53 -6.02
N LEU A 171 -9.12 23.24 -7.31
CA LEU A 171 -8.67 24.11 -8.39
C LEU A 171 -9.40 25.46 -8.34
N SER A 172 -10.72 25.46 -8.08
CA SER A 172 -11.47 26.70 -7.90
C SER A 172 -10.89 27.55 -6.75
N ASP A 173 -10.59 26.96 -5.60
CA ASP A 173 -10.04 27.67 -4.44
C ASP A 173 -8.65 28.30 -4.71
N VAL A 174 -7.82 27.58 -5.47
CA VAL A 174 -6.54 28.12 -5.95
C VAL A 174 -6.77 29.40 -6.78
N PHE A 175 -7.74 29.38 -7.70
CA PHE A 175 -7.94 30.45 -8.68
C PHE A 175 -8.86 31.60 -8.22
N ALA A 176 -9.74 31.39 -7.24
CA ALA A 176 -10.75 32.35 -6.75
C ALA A 176 -10.19 33.65 -6.14
N SER A 177 -8.88 33.76 -5.96
CA SER A 177 -8.18 34.90 -5.34
C SER A 177 -7.49 35.83 -6.34
N ARG A 178 -7.52 35.54 -7.64
CA ARG A 178 -6.92 36.42 -8.65
C ARG A 178 -7.78 37.67 -8.95
N SER A 179 -8.92 37.84 -8.27
CA SER A 179 -9.90 38.90 -8.51
C SER A 179 -9.97 39.98 -7.41
N ALA A 180 -8.87 40.24 -6.68
CA ALA A 180 -8.79 41.36 -5.72
C ALA A 180 -7.59 42.25 -6.03
#